data_AF-A0A3D3WGP2-F1
#
_entry.id   AF-A0A3D3WGP2-F1
#
_cell.length_a   1.000
_cell.length_b   1.000
_cell.length_c   1.000
_cell.angle_alpha   90.00
_cell.angle_beta   90.00
_cell.angle_gamma   90.00
#
_symmetry.space_group_name_H-M   'P 1'
#
loop_
_entity.id
_entity.type
_entity.pdbx_description
1 polymer ?
#
loop_
_entity_poly.entity_id
_entity_poly.type
_entity_poly.pdbx_seq_one_letter_code
_entity_poly.pdbx_strand_id
1 'polypeptide(L)'
;MPHDVISFERLTADASSRYAKNGWPSSKDEAWRFTNINAIRSAQFAPAEALQGVVSKAQNNLIQFINGVYQPIDNVSFSKGINCDSLSQNTVLTSALAAAVPDQHKVADFALAYAKDGLAITIDQPVAEPLQLIFDYSGDGVSSHPVLVFKIMPGAELTILEEHKGDGSGLSAPLMLFCLEEGARLNHARRL
;
A
#
# COMPACT_ATOMS: atom_id res chain seq x y z
N MET A 1 -3.31 20.52 -14.41
CA MET A 1 -1.86 20.72 -14.59
C MET A 1 -1.27 19.35 -14.89
N PRO A 2 -0.43 19.15 -15.91
CA PRO A 2 0.34 17.92 -16.00
C PRO A 2 1.25 17.89 -14.76
N HIS A 3 1.07 16.89 -13.90
CA HIS A 3 2.01 16.65 -12.82
C HIS A 3 3.33 16.20 -13.46
N ASP A 4 4.46 16.70 -12.98
CA ASP A 4 5.77 16.25 -13.42
C ASP A 4 5.84 14.72 -13.29
N VAL A 5 6.22 14.04 -14.38
CA VAL A 5 6.34 12.58 -14.39
C VAL A 5 7.49 12.21 -13.46
N ILE A 6 7.20 11.44 -12.42
CA ILE A 6 8.15 11.01 -11.39
C ILE A 6 8.28 9.49 -11.40
N SER A 7 9.51 9.00 -11.29
CA SER A 7 9.79 7.57 -11.13
C SER A 7 9.57 7.13 -9.68
N PHE A 8 9.30 5.84 -9.47
CA PHE A 8 9.10 5.31 -8.13
C PHE A 8 10.36 5.46 -7.27
N GLU A 9 11.53 5.21 -7.85
CA GLU A 9 12.83 5.45 -7.20
C GLU A 9 12.99 6.90 -6.74
N ARG A 10 12.59 7.88 -7.57
CA ARG A 10 12.66 9.28 -7.18
C ARG A 10 11.67 9.61 -6.07
N LEU A 11 10.45 9.10 -6.15
CA LEU A 11 9.42 9.28 -5.13
C LEU A 11 9.88 8.75 -3.76
N THR A 12 10.46 7.54 -3.71
CA THR A 12 10.93 6.93 -2.45
C THR A 12 12.20 7.59 -1.93
N ALA A 13 13.12 8.03 -2.80
CA ALA A 13 14.30 8.79 -2.40
C ALA A 13 13.92 10.15 -1.75
N ASP A 14 12.98 10.87 -2.35
CA ASP A 14 12.49 12.14 -1.81
C ASP A 14 11.76 11.93 -0.47
N ALA A 15 10.94 10.87 -0.36
CA ALA A 15 10.29 10.47 0.89
C ALA A 15 11.29 10.10 1.98
N SER A 16 12.34 9.36 1.65
CA SER A 16 13.43 9.02 2.55
C SER A 16 14.15 10.25 3.08
N SER A 17 14.45 11.23 2.21
CA SER A 17 15.03 12.51 2.62
C SER A 17 14.13 13.27 3.60
N ARG A 18 12.83 13.36 3.32
CA ARG A 18 11.85 14.01 4.21
C ARG A 18 11.70 13.27 5.53
N TYR A 19 11.63 11.95 5.52
CA TYR A 19 11.56 11.14 6.74
C TYR A 19 12.83 11.29 7.59
N ALA A 20 14.02 11.24 7.00
CA ALA A 20 15.28 11.45 7.71
C ALA A 20 15.36 12.84 8.37
N LYS A 21 14.77 13.86 7.74
CA LYS A 21 14.72 15.23 8.27
C LYS A 21 13.66 15.41 9.36
N ASN A 22 12.46 14.85 9.15
CA ASN A 22 11.27 15.20 9.94
C ASN A 22 10.89 14.14 11.00
N GLY A 23 11.34 12.90 10.79
CA GLY A 23 11.04 11.75 11.64
C GLY A 23 9.54 11.45 11.78
N TRP A 24 9.20 10.72 12.85
CA TRP A 24 7.82 10.44 13.23
C TRP A 24 7.06 11.70 13.65
N PRO A 25 5.72 11.75 13.45
CA PRO A 25 4.87 12.73 14.10
C PRO A 25 5.06 12.74 15.62
N SER A 26 4.70 13.83 16.25
CA SER A 26 4.83 14.05 17.68
C SER A 26 3.58 14.73 18.22
N SER A 27 3.44 14.79 19.54
CA SER A 27 2.36 15.57 20.17
C SER A 27 2.43 17.09 19.88
N LYS A 28 3.53 17.58 19.28
CA LYS A 28 3.65 18.96 18.79
C LYS A 28 2.98 19.15 17.42
N ASP A 29 2.75 18.08 16.68
CA ASP A 29 1.99 18.11 15.44
C ASP A 29 0.50 18.03 15.81
N GLU A 30 -0.29 19.05 15.46
CA GLU A 30 -1.69 19.19 15.89
C GLU A 30 -2.52 17.93 15.61
N ALA A 31 -2.36 17.34 14.42
CA ALA A 31 -3.03 16.11 14.00
C ALA A 31 -2.68 14.85 14.84
N TRP A 32 -1.59 14.92 15.62
CA TRP A 32 -1.06 13.81 16.43
C TRP A 32 -1.06 14.09 17.93
N ARG A 33 -1.62 15.24 18.36
CA ARG A 33 -1.67 15.66 19.76
C ARG A 33 -2.25 14.58 20.68
N PHE A 34 -3.23 13.83 20.20
CA PHE A 34 -3.95 12.81 20.98
C PHE A 34 -3.56 11.37 20.63
N THR A 35 -2.57 11.16 19.77
CA THR A 35 -2.13 9.82 19.34
C THR A 35 -0.79 9.49 19.99
N ASN A 36 -0.80 8.60 20.99
CA ASN A 36 0.42 8.19 21.68
C ASN A 36 1.20 7.17 20.84
N ILE A 37 2.33 7.61 20.27
CA ILE A 37 3.23 6.75 19.48
C ILE A 37 4.55 6.43 20.18
N ASN A 38 4.64 6.60 21.50
CA ASN A 38 5.88 6.36 22.25
C ASN A 38 6.39 4.93 22.09
N ALA A 39 5.49 3.95 22.09
CA ALA A 39 5.85 2.54 21.91
C ALA A 39 6.54 2.29 20.56
N ILE A 40 6.04 2.92 19.49
CA ILE A 40 6.63 2.83 18.14
C ILE A 40 8.01 3.49 18.13
N ARG A 41 8.16 4.67 18.76
CA ARG A 41 9.43 5.40 18.82
C ARG A 41 10.52 4.67 19.61
N SER A 42 10.14 3.91 20.63
CA SER A 42 11.07 3.13 21.45
C SER A 42 11.43 1.77 20.84
N ALA A 43 10.64 1.29 19.88
CA ALA A 43 10.86 0.01 19.23
C ALA A 43 11.97 0.10 18.18
N GLN A 44 12.72 -0.99 18.04
CA GLN A 44 13.59 -1.20 16.89
C GLN A 44 12.84 -2.07 15.90
N PHE A 45 12.74 -1.60 14.66
CA PHE A 45 12.13 -2.37 13.59
C PHE A 45 13.17 -2.82 12.57
N ALA A 46 13.02 -4.04 12.09
CA ALA A 46 13.71 -4.56 10.93
C ALA A 46 12.74 -4.69 9.75
N PRO A 47 13.21 -4.46 8.50
CA PRO A 47 12.44 -4.85 7.33
C PRO A 47 12.21 -6.36 7.36
N ALA A 48 11.05 -6.78 6.87
CA ALA A 48 10.79 -8.19 6.67
C ALA A 48 11.77 -8.81 5.67
N GLU A 49 12.25 -10.01 5.96
CA GLU A 49 12.82 -10.88 4.94
C GLU A 49 11.69 -11.40 4.05
N ALA A 50 11.98 -11.60 2.75
CA ALA A 50 11.02 -12.15 1.82
C ALA A 50 10.75 -13.62 2.19
N LEU A 51 9.75 -13.85 3.02
CA LEU A 51 9.22 -15.18 3.26
C LEU A 51 8.35 -15.55 2.06
N GLN A 52 8.72 -16.60 1.32
CA GLN A 52 7.81 -17.21 0.37
C GLN A 52 6.78 -18.01 1.17
N GLY A 53 5.58 -17.47 1.29
CA GLY A 53 4.46 -18.19 1.89
C GLY A 53 4.01 -19.33 0.96
N VAL A 54 3.69 -20.50 1.52
CA VAL A 54 3.03 -21.57 0.76
C VAL A 54 1.53 -21.27 0.74
N VAL A 55 1.03 -20.68 -0.34
CA VAL A 55 -0.41 -20.57 -0.58
C VAL A 55 -0.88 -21.86 -1.26
N SER A 56 -1.70 -22.64 -0.56
CA SER A 56 -1.99 -24.03 -0.92
C SER A 56 -3.15 -24.23 -1.91
N LYS A 57 -3.74 -23.18 -2.48
CA LYS A 57 -4.79 -23.26 -3.52
C LYS A 57 -4.75 -22.07 -4.48
N ALA A 58 -5.18 -22.30 -5.73
CA ALA A 58 -5.51 -21.21 -6.64
C ALA A 58 -6.61 -20.35 -6.01
N GLN A 59 -6.35 -19.05 -5.86
CA GLN A 59 -7.32 -18.07 -5.37
C GLN A 59 -7.55 -17.04 -6.46
N ASN A 60 -8.82 -16.74 -6.74
CA ASN A 60 -9.18 -15.66 -7.64
C ASN A 60 -9.12 -14.33 -6.90
N ASN A 61 -8.69 -13.28 -7.59
CA ASN A 61 -8.68 -11.90 -7.09
C ASN A 61 -8.08 -11.79 -5.68
N LEU A 62 -6.86 -12.32 -5.49
CA LEU A 62 -6.15 -12.20 -4.21
C LEU A 62 -4.88 -11.39 -4.41
N ILE A 63 -4.70 -10.39 -3.54
CA ILE A 63 -3.41 -9.76 -3.30
C ILE A 63 -3.06 -10.00 -1.83
N GLN A 64 -1.91 -10.64 -1.60
CA GLN A 64 -1.42 -10.96 -0.27
C GLN A 64 -0.05 -10.32 -0.04
N PHE A 65 0.12 -9.71 1.13
CA PHE A 65 1.40 -9.26 1.64
C PHE A 65 1.73 -10.04 2.91
N ILE A 66 2.94 -10.61 2.98
CA ILE A 66 3.48 -11.16 4.23
C ILE A 66 4.53 -10.17 4.72
N ASN A 67 4.28 -9.60 5.89
CA ASN A 67 5.13 -8.58 6.50
C ASN A 67 5.49 -7.43 5.54
N GLY A 68 4.57 -7.07 4.64
CA GLY A 68 4.74 -5.99 3.68
C GLY A 68 5.37 -6.38 2.35
N VAL A 69 5.79 -7.65 2.19
CA VAL A 69 6.31 -8.19 0.93
C VAL A 69 5.17 -8.81 0.15
N TYR A 70 4.90 -8.28 -1.05
CA TYR A 70 3.93 -8.86 -1.98
C TYR A 70 4.31 -10.30 -2.29
N GLN A 71 3.34 -11.21 -2.21
CA GLN A 71 3.49 -12.61 -2.55
C GLN A 71 2.94 -12.83 -3.96
N PRO A 72 3.78 -12.83 -5.02
CA PRO A 72 3.33 -13.27 -6.33
C PRO A 72 3.00 -14.76 -6.22
N ILE A 73 1.73 -15.08 -6.38
CA ILE A 73 1.29 -16.47 -6.42
C ILE A 73 1.28 -16.84 -7.89
N ASP A 74 2.15 -17.75 -8.29
CA ASP A 74 2.29 -18.25 -9.67
C ASP A 74 0.98 -18.86 -10.24
N ASN A 75 -0.08 -18.93 -9.43
CA ASN A 75 -1.43 -19.42 -9.76
C ASN A 75 -2.57 -18.47 -9.34
N VAL A 76 -2.31 -17.19 -9.07
CA VAL A 76 -3.40 -16.21 -8.91
C VAL A 76 -3.92 -15.85 -10.29
N SER A 77 -5.23 -16.03 -10.47
CA SER A 77 -5.94 -15.49 -11.63
C SER A 77 -6.71 -14.26 -11.20
N PHE A 78 -6.49 -13.17 -11.91
CA PHE A 78 -7.31 -11.98 -11.78
C PHE A 78 -8.51 -12.10 -12.71
N SER A 79 -9.68 -11.79 -12.19
CA SER A 79 -10.91 -11.66 -12.97
C SER A 79 -10.69 -10.67 -14.09
N LYS A 80 -11.35 -10.92 -15.23
CA LYS A 80 -11.34 -9.98 -16.35
C LYS A 80 -11.73 -8.59 -15.84
N GLY A 81 -10.86 -7.62 -16.10
CA GLY A 81 -11.02 -6.24 -15.67
C GLY A 81 -10.06 -5.78 -14.59
N ILE A 82 -9.39 -6.70 -13.89
CA ILE A 82 -8.30 -6.36 -12.97
C ILE A 82 -6.97 -6.57 -13.70
N ASN A 83 -6.22 -5.48 -13.89
CA ASN A 83 -4.83 -5.52 -14.36
C ASN A 83 -3.93 -5.08 -13.19
N CYS A 84 -2.94 -5.89 -12.85
CA CYS A 84 -2.04 -5.63 -11.72
C CYS A 84 -0.59 -5.71 -12.19
N ASP A 85 0.14 -4.59 -12.08
CA ASP A 85 1.52 -4.44 -12.49
C ASP A 85 2.38 -3.90 -11.34
N SER A 86 3.70 -3.93 -11.53
CA SER A 86 4.63 -3.22 -10.64
C SER A 86 4.42 -1.71 -10.76
N LEU A 87 4.29 -1.03 -9.61
CA LEU A 87 4.17 0.43 -9.56
C LEU A 87 5.44 1.10 -10.09
N SER A 88 6.62 0.51 -9.86
CA SER A 88 7.89 1.01 -10.40
C SER A 88 7.93 1.11 -11.93
N GLN A 89 7.12 0.29 -12.62
CA GLN A 89 6.99 0.30 -14.08
C GLN A 89 5.84 1.18 -14.58
N ASN A 90 5.02 1.74 -13.68
CA ASN A 90 3.87 2.58 -14.02
C ASN A 90 4.09 4.02 -13.52
N THR A 91 4.79 4.82 -14.33
CA THR A 91 5.12 6.22 -14.01
C THR A 91 3.89 7.11 -13.88
N VAL A 92 2.79 6.80 -14.60
CA VAL A 92 1.52 7.54 -14.51
C VAL A 92 0.92 7.41 -13.11
N LEU A 93 0.77 6.17 -12.62
CA LEU A 93 0.21 5.92 -11.29
C LEU A 93 1.19 6.28 -10.16
N THR A 94 2.50 6.16 -10.40
CA THR A 94 3.51 6.69 -9.49
C THR A 94 3.37 8.21 -9.34
N SER A 95 3.17 8.93 -10.44
CA SER A 95 2.99 10.38 -10.40
C SER A 95 1.66 10.78 -9.76
N ALA A 96 0.61 10.00 -9.97
CA ALA A 96 -0.66 10.16 -9.26
C ALA A 96 -0.48 10.00 -7.73
N LEU A 97 0.28 8.99 -7.30
CA LEU A 97 0.63 8.80 -5.89
C LEU A 97 1.40 9.99 -5.33
N ALA A 98 2.44 10.43 -6.02
CA ALA A 98 3.24 11.58 -5.62
C ALA A 98 2.41 12.86 -5.47
N ALA A 99 1.45 13.10 -6.38
CA ALA A 99 0.58 14.26 -6.34
C ALA A 99 -0.51 14.18 -5.27
N ALA A 100 -0.94 12.96 -4.89
CA ALA A 100 -2.01 12.75 -3.91
C ALA A 100 -1.51 12.72 -2.46
N VAL A 101 -0.26 12.33 -2.22
CA VAL A 101 0.32 12.35 -0.87
C VAL A 101 0.41 13.80 -0.39
N PRO A 102 -0.24 14.17 0.73
CA PRO A 102 -0.17 15.54 1.22
C PRO A 102 1.26 15.95 1.58
N ASP A 103 1.59 17.21 1.33
CA ASP A 103 2.86 17.78 1.73
C ASP A 103 3.14 17.55 3.21
N GLN A 104 4.35 17.09 3.52
CA GLN A 104 4.84 16.83 4.89
C GLN A 104 4.03 15.77 5.66
N HIS A 105 3.32 14.88 4.98
CA HIS A 105 2.62 13.77 5.63
C HIS A 105 3.61 12.71 6.14
N LYS A 106 4.13 12.91 7.37
CA LYS A 106 5.23 12.12 7.97
C LYS A 106 5.05 10.59 7.93
N VAL A 107 3.83 10.08 8.08
CA VAL A 107 3.59 8.62 8.01
C VAL A 107 3.62 8.10 6.57
N ALA A 108 3.23 8.92 5.58
CA ALA A 108 3.34 8.54 4.18
C ALA A 108 4.80 8.61 3.73
N ASP A 109 5.54 9.63 4.17
CA ASP A 109 6.98 9.71 3.97
C ASP A 109 7.70 8.50 4.58
N PHE A 110 7.31 8.09 5.79
CA PHE A 110 7.80 6.85 6.40
C PHE A 110 7.46 5.60 5.59
N ALA A 111 6.19 5.44 5.17
CA ALA A 111 5.77 4.29 4.37
C ALA A 111 6.57 4.19 3.07
N LEU A 112 6.68 5.29 2.33
CA LEU A 112 7.40 5.37 1.05
C LEU A 112 8.92 5.25 1.19
N ALA A 113 9.51 5.76 2.29
CA ALA A 113 10.96 5.69 2.52
C ALA A 113 11.48 4.24 2.60
N TYR A 114 10.63 3.30 3.02
CA TYR A 114 10.97 1.88 3.17
C TYR A 114 10.28 0.98 2.14
N ALA A 115 9.43 1.54 1.26
CA ALA A 115 8.80 0.79 0.20
C ALA A 115 9.83 0.41 -0.88
N LYS A 116 9.94 -0.89 -1.18
CA LYS A 116 10.85 -1.42 -2.22
C LYS A 116 10.21 -1.39 -3.62
N ASP A 117 8.90 -1.56 -3.68
CA ASP A 117 8.04 -1.42 -4.87
C ASP A 117 6.60 -1.20 -4.37
N GLY A 118 5.64 -1.08 -5.29
CA GLY A 118 4.21 -1.12 -5.02
C GLY A 118 3.45 -1.85 -6.12
N LEU A 119 2.12 -1.91 -5.97
CA LEU A 119 1.22 -2.45 -6.98
C LEU A 119 0.44 -1.33 -7.68
N ALA A 120 0.50 -1.31 -9.00
CA ALA A 120 -0.33 -0.50 -9.87
C ALA A 120 -1.51 -1.35 -10.35
N ILE A 121 -2.73 -1.03 -9.91
CA ILE A 121 -3.91 -1.85 -10.14
C ILE A 121 -4.94 -1.04 -10.93
N THR A 122 -5.23 -1.46 -12.16
CA THR A 122 -6.22 -0.81 -13.02
C THR A 122 -7.46 -1.67 -13.14
N ILE A 123 -8.62 -1.08 -12.89
CA ILE A 123 -9.94 -1.70 -13.05
C ILE A 123 -10.60 -1.12 -14.29
N ASP A 124 -10.60 -1.87 -15.40
CA ASP A 124 -11.03 -1.38 -16.72
C ASP A 124 -12.52 -1.63 -17.04
N GLN A 125 -13.17 -2.49 -16.26
CA GLN A 125 -14.60 -2.82 -16.38
C GLN A 125 -15.16 -3.25 -15.00
N PRO A 126 -16.50 -3.33 -14.81
CA PRO A 126 -17.08 -3.87 -13.60
C PRO A 126 -16.60 -5.29 -13.27
N VAL A 127 -16.14 -5.49 -12.04
CA VAL A 127 -15.69 -6.78 -11.52
C VAL A 127 -16.72 -7.30 -10.52
N ALA A 128 -17.30 -8.46 -10.81
CA ALA A 128 -18.34 -9.06 -9.98
C ALA A 128 -17.79 -9.71 -8.69
N GLU A 129 -16.65 -10.40 -8.79
CA GLU A 129 -16.01 -11.06 -7.66
C GLU A 129 -15.13 -10.05 -6.88
N PRO A 130 -15.26 -9.94 -5.55
CA PRO A 130 -14.42 -9.03 -4.77
C PRO A 130 -12.93 -9.34 -4.87
N LEU A 131 -12.11 -8.30 -4.81
CA LEU A 131 -10.67 -8.39 -4.59
C LEU A 131 -10.39 -8.57 -3.09
N GLN A 132 -9.79 -9.69 -2.73
CA GLN A 132 -9.27 -9.95 -1.39
C GLN A 132 -7.90 -9.27 -1.26
N LEU A 133 -7.76 -8.39 -0.28
CA LEU A 133 -6.51 -7.72 0.05
C LEU A 133 -6.10 -8.15 1.46
N ILE A 134 -5.11 -9.04 1.55
CA ILE A 134 -4.70 -9.69 2.80
C ILE A 134 -3.33 -9.17 3.23
N PHE A 135 -3.26 -8.63 4.43
CA PHE A 135 -2.02 -8.27 5.09
C PHE A 135 -1.76 -9.23 6.25
N ASP A 136 -0.83 -10.15 6.05
CA ASP A 136 -0.37 -11.11 7.04
C ASP A 136 0.85 -10.57 7.79
N TYR A 137 0.79 -10.62 9.12
CA TYR A 137 1.87 -10.23 10.02
C TYR A 137 2.37 -11.43 10.81
N SER A 138 3.69 -11.55 10.95
CA SER A 138 4.29 -12.58 11.79
C SER A 138 5.60 -12.09 12.41
N GLY A 139 5.74 -12.32 13.71
CA GLY A 139 6.94 -12.01 14.47
C GLY A 139 7.01 -10.58 15.02
N ASP A 140 7.94 -10.37 15.94
CA ASP A 140 8.12 -9.09 16.64
C ASP A 140 9.11 -8.18 15.90
N GLY A 141 8.89 -6.87 16.00
CA GLY A 141 9.83 -5.87 15.47
C GLY A 141 9.88 -5.82 13.94
N VAL A 142 8.91 -6.39 13.23
CA VAL A 142 8.86 -6.29 11.76
C VAL A 142 8.08 -5.05 11.35
N SER A 143 8.62 -4.28 10.40
CA SER A 143 7.91 -3.13 9.80
C SER A 143 7.47 -3.42 8.37
N SER A 144 6.17 -3.28 8.13
CA SER A 144 5.46 -3.63 6.89
C SER A 144 5.00 -2.37 6.15
N HIS A 145 5.46 -2.21 4.90
CA HIS A 145 5.25 -1.00 4.08
C HIS A 145 4.66 -1.28 2.67
N PRO A 146 3.50 -1.93 2.53
CA PRO A 146 2.82 -2.06 1.25
C PRO A 146 2.47 -0.71 0.63
N VAL A 147 2.64 -0.60 -0.69
CA VAL A 147 2.16 0.55 -1.48
C VAL A 147 1.24 0.02 -2.58
N LEU A 148 0.00 0.50 -2.63
CA LEU A 148 -0.96 0.15 -3.68
C LEU A 148 -1.59 1.40 -4.28
N VAL A 149 -1.69 1.43 -5.61
CA VAL A 149 -2.36 2.50 -6.34
C VAL A 149 -3.41 1.89 -7.26
N PHE A 150 -4.67 2.15 -6.94
CA PHE A 150 -5.81 1.71 -7.72
C PHE A 150 -6.27 2.81 -8.67
N LYS A 151 -6.46 2.49 -9.94
CA LYS A 151 -7.15 3.32 -10.92
C LYS A 151 -8.41 2.62 -11.40
N ILE A 152 -9.57 3.20 -11.09
CA ILE A 152 -10.87 2.65 -11.48
C ILE A 152 -11.37 3.49 -12.65
N MET A 153 -11.37 2.88 -13.84
CA MET A 153 -11.68 3.52 -15.12
C MET A 153 -13.15 3.96 -15.20
N PRO A 154 -13.51 4.82 -16.17
CA PRO A 154 -14.87 5.33 -16.27
C PRO A 154 -15.93 4.20 -16.29
N GLY A 155 -16.92 4.31 -15.41
CA GLY A 155 -17.99 3.32 -15.27
C GLY A 155 -17.58 1.94 -14.71
N ALA A 156 -16.31 1.72 -14.39
CA ALA A 156 -15.85 0.47 -13.78
C ALA A 156 -16.22 0.39 -12.29
N GLU A 157 -16.24 -0.83 -11.76
CA GLU A 157 -16.66 -1.09 -10.38
C GLU A 157 -15.80 -2.17 -9.74
N LEU A 158 -15.38 -1.93 -8.50
CA LEU A 158 -14.62 -2.89 -7.69
C LEU A 158 -15.16 -2.96 -6.26
N THR A 159 -15.21 -4.18 -5.72
CA THR A 159 -15.33 -4.40 -4.26
C THR A 159 -14.02 -4.92 -3.72
N ILE A 160 -13.49 -4.29 -2.66
CA ILE A 160 -12.30 -4.72 -1.93
C ILE A 160 -12.71 -5.21 -0.55
N LEU A 161 -12.25 -6.41 -0.20
CA LEU A 161 -12.32 -6.99 1.13
C LEU A 161 -10.89 -7.00 1.70
N GLU A 162 -10.61 -6.03 2.56
CA GLU A 162 -9.31 -5.88 3.22
C GLU A 162 -9.32 -6.59 4.57
N GLU A 163 -8.32 -7.45 4.79
CA GLU A 163 -8.10 -8.17 6.03
C GLU A 163 -6.67 -7.97 6.51
N HIS A 164 -6.54 -7.50 7.74
CA HIS A 164 -5.29 -7.53 8.50
C HIS A 164 -5.37 -8.69 9.48
N LYS A 165 -4.35 -9.55 9.49
CA LYS A 165 -4.30 -10.69 10.42
C LYS A 165 -2.86 -11.06 10.74
N GLY A 166 -2.66 -11.75 11.85
CA GLY A 166 -1.33 -12.19 12.26
C GLY A 166 -1.11 -12.17 13.75
N ASP A 167 0.14 -12.35 14.13
CA ASP A 167 0.63 -12.29 15.50
C ASP A 167 1.91 -11.46 15.62
N GLY A 168 2.33 -11.22 16.86
CA GLY A 168 3.52 -10.44 17.18
C GLY A 168 3.25 -8.94 17.34
N SER A 169 4.32 -8.24 17.73
CA SER A 169 4.36 -6.80 17.96
C SER A 169 5.21 -6.14 16.88
N GLY A 170 4.60 -5.86 15.74
CA GLY A 170 5.21 -5.16 14.60
C GLY A 170 4.59 -3.79 14.33
N LEU A 171 5.02 -3.20 13.22
CA LEU A 171 4.47 -1.96 12.68
C LEU A 171 3.92 -2.21 11.28
N SER A 172 2.73 -1.70 11.00
CA SER A 172 2.17 -1.72 9.65
C SER A 172 1.77 -0.33 9.19
N ALA A 173 2.24 0.02 8.00
CA ALA A 173 1.96 1.29 7.35
C ALA A 173 1.63 1.07 5.85
N PRO A 174 0.52 0.38 5.52
CA PRO A 174 0.07 0.28 4.13
C PRO A 174 -0.35 1.67 3.63
N LEU A 175 0.16 2.06 2.47
CA LEU A 175 -0.22 3.27 1.77
C LEU A 175 -1.04 2.89 0.54
N MET A 176 -2.29 3.36 0.48
CA MET A 176 -3.20 3.06 -0.61
C MET A 176 -3.76 4.35 -1.22
N LEU A 177 -3.67 4.47 -2.54
CA LEU A 177 -4.34 5.52 -3.31
C LEU A 177 -5.44 4.90 -4.17
N PHE A 178 -6.62 5.53 -4.17
CA PHE A 178 -7.74 5.17 -5.03
C PHE A 178 -8.08 6.34 -5.95
N CYS A 179 -7.79 6.20 -7.24
CA CYS A 179 -8.14 7.13 -8.31
C CYS A 179 -9.44 6.67 -8.97
N LEU A 180 -10.56 7.34 -8.68
CA LEU A 180 -11.86 7.03 -9.26
C LEU A 180 -12.15 7.99 -10.41
N GLU A 181 -12.35 7.45 -11.61
CA GLU A 181 -12.75 8.21 -12.80
C GLU A 181 -14.28 8.42 -12.84
N GLU A 182 -14.77 9.13 -13.86
CA GLU A 182 -16.19 9.46 -13.99
C GLU A 182 -17.09 8.21 -13.97
N GLY A 183 -18.06 8.19 -13.05
CA GLY A 183 -19.00 7.08 -12.89
C GLY A 183 -18.40 5.79 -12.31
N ALA A 184 -17.13 5.79 -11.90
CA ALA A 184 -16.49 4.67 -11.23
C ALA A 184 -17.10 4.42 -9.85
N ARG A 185 -17.14 3.15 -9.42
CA ARG A 185 -17.65 2.73 -8.10
C ARG A 185 -16.62 1.90 -7.34
N LEU A 186 -16.41 2.22 -6.07
CA LEU A 186 -15.56 1.46 -5.16
C LEU A 186 -16.34 1.15 -3.89
N ASN A 187 -16.44 -0.13 -3.54
CA ASN A 187 -16.85 -0.57 -2.21
C ASN A 187 -15.61 -1.10 -1.50
N HIS A 188 -15.28 -0.56 -0.32
CA HIS A 188 -14.13 -1.02 0.45
C HIS A 188 -14.56 -1.34 1.89
N ALA A 189 -14.49 -2.62 2.26
CA ALA A 189 -14.72 -3.09 3.61
C ALA A 189 -13.40 -3.58 4.22
N ARG A 190 -13.11 -3.14 5.45
CA ARG A 190 -11.88 -3.44 6.17
C ARG A 190 -12.17 -4.20 7.47
N ARG A 191 -11.40 -5.27 7.70
CA ARG A 191 -11.34 -6.02 8.96
C ARG A 191 -9.92 -5.96 9.52
N LEU A 192 -9.82 -5.65 10.82
CA LEU A 192 -8.59 -5.66 11.61
C LEU A 192 -8.51 -6.90 12.50
#